data_AF-A0A968YKS6-F1
#
_entry.id   AF-A0A968YKS6-F1
#
_cell.length_a   1.000
_cell.length_b   1.000
_cell.length_c   1.000
_cell.angle_alpha   90.00
_cell.angle_beta   90.00
_cell.angle_gamma   90.00
#
_symmetry.space_group_name_H-M   'P 1'
#
loop_
_entity.id
_entity.type
_entity.pdbx_description
1 polymer ?
#
loop_
_entity_poly.entity_id
_entity_poly.type
_entity_poly.pdbx_seq_one_letter_code
_entity_poly.pdbx_strand_id
1 'polypeptide(L)'
;MDTDPNQRLEYLYKEYARLSDKAEDLIKNTLEDFKLLGVVSAVIIIWKPVSEVILPTSPKLDSDLLLFLGFLSLLIVIGLIALANLIKQSYSWYFVHNLQAYEVEIRKELGEVENSQIFSFNIDKEKPRFVTASYRLSYRTFVISLISVVTLLPFIILCYSNIFYAVLYVSISLLGFTIIYLQVFRKMIKQYSNNKLL
;
A
#
# COMPACT_ATOMS: atom_id res chain seq x y z
N MET A 1 -33.12 6.13 -27.28
CA MET A 1 -32.27 7.16 -27.92
C MET A 1 -31.07 6.38 -28.44
N ASP A 2 -31.10 5.96 -29.70
CA ASP A 2 -30.03 5.16 -30.31
C ASP A 2 -28.83 6.09 -30.53
N THR A 3 -27.85 6.00 -29.64
CA THR A 3 -26.52 6.57 -29.88
C THR A 3 -25.83 5.73 -30.95
N ASP A 4 -25.33 6.39 -31.99
CA ASP A 4 -24.52 5.78 -33.05
C ASP A 4 -23.40 4.93 -32.43
N PRO A 5 -23.25 3.64 -32.80
CA PRO A 5 -22.22 2.75 -32.24
C PRO A 5 -20.81 3.35 -32.31
N ASN A 6 -20.52 4.17 -33.32
CA ASN A 6 -19.23 4.88 -33.41
C ASN A 6 -19.02 5.92 -32.29
N GLN A 7 -20.08 6.65 -31.91
CA GLN A 7 -20.01 7.62 -30.80
C GLN A 7 -19.83 6.93 -29.45
N ARG A 8 -20.48 5.78 -29.26
CA ARG A 8 -20.32 4.96 -28.06
C ARG A 8 -18.90 4.41 -27.94
N LEU A 9 -18.35 3.88 -29.03
CA LEU A 9 -16.98 3.36 -29.08
C LEU A 9 -15.95 4.45 -28.76
N GLU A 10 -16.09 5.63 -29.38
CA GLU A 10 -15.21 6.78 -29.12
C GLU A 10 -15.25 7.21 -27.64
N TYR A 11 -16.44 7.24 -27.03
CA TYR A 11 -16.58 7.54 -25.61
C TYR A 11 -15.87 6.50 -24.72
N LEU A 12 -16.05 5.21 -24.99
CA LEU A 12 -15.40 4.13 -24.24
C LEU A 12 -13.87 4.22 -24.32
N TYR A 13 -13.32 4.45 -25.51
CA TYR A 13 -11.88 4.65 -25.70
C TYR A 13 -11.35 5.88 -24.97
N LYS A 14 -12.08 6.99 -25.03
CA LYS A 14 -11.68 8.23 -24.35
C LYS A 14 -11.63 8.06 -22.84
N GLU A 15 -12.62 7.37 -22.27
CA GLU A 15 -12.63 7.07 -20.84
C GLU A 15 -11.55 6.05 -20.45
N TYR A 16 -11.33 5.02 -21.28
CA TYR A 16 -10.23 4.06 -21.10
C TYR A 16 -8.87 4.77 -21.06
N ALA A 17 -8.58 5.63 -22.04
CA ALA A 17 -7.33 6.40 -22.11
C ALA A 17 -7.17 7.32 -20.88
N ARG A 18 -8.24 8.06 -20.52
CA ARG A 18 -8.25 8.93 -19.33
C ARG A 18 -7.97 8.17 -18.03
N LEU A 19 -8.51 6.94 -17.90
CA LEU A 19 -8.26 6.08 -16.74
C LEU A 19 -6.86 5.49 -16.75
N SER A 20 -6.34 5.14 -17.93
CA SER A 20 -4.97 4.63 -18.11
C SER A 20 -3.94 5.68 -17.71
N ASP A 21 -4.09 6.92 -18.16
CA ASP A 21 -3.20 8.04 -17.82
C ASP A 21 -3.17 8.26 -16.30
N LYS A 22 -4.34 8.26 -15.66
CA LYS A 22 -4.43 8.39 -14.19
C LYS A 22 -3.81 7.21 -13.44
N ALA A 23 -3.89 6.00 -14.00
CA ALA A 23 -3.25 4.83 -13.43
C ALA A 23 -1.73 4.92 -13.55
N GLU A 24 -1.21 5.43 -14.67
CA GLU A 24 0.22 5.68 -14.86
C GLU A 24 0.76 6.74 -13.89
N ASP A 25 0.03 7.86 -13.71
CA ASP A 25 0.36 8.88 -12.72
C ASP A 25 0.43 8.30 -11.30
N LEU A 26 -0.51 7.42 -10.96
CA LEU A 26 -0.53 6.74 -9.66
C LEU A 26 0.70 5.83 -9.48
N ILE A 27 1.11 5.09 -10.52
CA ILE A 27 2.30 4.23 -10.50
C ILE A 27 3.56 5.07 -10.32
N LYS A 28 3.71 6.16 -11.09
CA LYS A 28 4.84 7.08 -10.99
C LYS A 28 4.96 7.68 -9.59
N ASN A 29 3.84 8.16 -9.03
CA ASN A 29 3.79 8.67 -7.66
C ASN A 29 4.09 7.60 -6.60
N THR A 30 3.85 6.31 -6.88
CA THR A 30 4.20 5.23 -5.95
C THR A 30 5.72 4.94 -5.97
N LEU A 31 6.36 5.06 -7.13
CA LEU A 31 7.82 4.94 -7.24
C LEU A 31 8.55 6.08 -6.53
N GLU A 32 7.98 7.29 -6.54
CA GLU A 32 8.54 8.42 -5.79
C GLU A 32 8.49 8.18 -4.27
N ASP A 33 7.41 7.63 -3.73
CA ASP A 33 7.32 7.23 -2.31
C ASP A 33 8.35 6.15 -1.97
N PHE A 34 8.64 5.22 -2.89
CA PHE A 34 9.67 4.21 -2.68
C PHE A 34 11.06 4.82 -2.52
N LYS A 35 11.38 5.90 -3.25
CA LYS A 35 12.63 6.66 -3.04
C LYS A 35 12.68 7.26 -1.64
N LEU A 36 11.55 7.73 -1.14
CA LEU A 36 11.43 8.30 0.21
C LEU A 36 11.71 7.25 1.30
N LEU A 37 11.25 6.00 1.11
CA LEU A 37 11.64 4.88 1.97
C LEU A 37 13.15 4.61 1.96
N GLY A 38 13.79 4.74 0.80
CA GLY A 38 15.25 4.67 0.66
C GLY A 38 15.97 5.75 1.48
N VAL A 39 15.49 7.00 1.40
CA VAL A 39 16.02 8.13 2.20
C VAL A 39 15.84 7.86 3.69
N VAL A 40 14.66 7.43 4.13
CA VAL A 40 14.40 7.10 5.54
C VAL A 40 15.33 5.99 6.04
N SER A 41 15.59 4.97 5.22
CA SER A 41 16.53 3.90 5.54
C SER A 41 17.96 4.42 5.73
N ALA A 42 18.40 5.34 4.87
CA ALA A 42 19.71 5.99 5.00
C ALA A 42 19.81 6.83 6.27
N VAL A 43 18.74 7.59 6.61
CA VAL A 43 18.68 8.38 7.85
C VAL A 43 18.78 7.48 9.09
N ILE A 44 18.10 6.33 9.10
CA ILE A 44 18.18 5.36 10.21
C ILE A 44 19.62 4.88 10.43
N ILE A 45 20.35 4.55 9.36
CA ILE A 45 21.74 4.07 9.44
C ILE A 45 22.66 5.16 10.01
N ILE A 46 22.45 6.41 9.58
CA ILE A 46 23.25 7.57 10.00
C ILE A 46 22.86 8.04 11.41
N TRP A 47 21.67 7.70 11.91
CA TRP A 47 21.18 8.19 13.20
C TRP A 47 22.03 7.75 14.39
N LYS A 48 22.54 6.52 14.38
CA LYS A 48 23.41 5.99 15.45
C LYS A 48 24.69 6.81 15.63
N PRO A 49 25.56 7.00 14.61
CA PRO A 49 26.77 7.81 14.78
C PRO A 49 26.46 9.29 15.09
N VAL A 50 25.35 9.84 14.57
CA VAL A 50 24.93 11.21 14.92
C VAL A 50 24.59 11.32 16.40
N SER A 51 23.87 10.35 16.96
CA SER A 51 23.55 10.32 18.38
C SER A 51 24.82 10.23 19.24
N GLU A 52 25.78 9.38 18.87
CA GLU A 52 27.03 9.17 19.61
C GLU A 52 27.95 10.41 19.60
N VAL A 53 27.91 11.24 18.55
CA VAL A 53 28.73 12.46 18.42
C VAL A 53 28.08 13.68 19.09
N ILE A 54 26.75 13.78 19.07
CA ILE A 54 26.02 14.96 19.58
C ILE A 54 25.73 14.84 21.10
N LEU A 55 25.39 13.65 21.59
CA LEU A 55 25.04 13.44 23.01
C LEU A 55 26.14 13.82 24.03
N PRO A 56 27.45 13.64 23.76
CA PRO A 56 28.51 14.08 24.67
C PRO A 56 28.54 15.59 24.93
N THR A 57 27.94 16.41 24.07
CA THR A 57 27.90 17.87 24.23
C THR A 57 26.75 18.38 25.12
N SER A 58 25.80 17.52 25.52
CA SER A 58 24.62 17.90 26.30
C SER A 58 24.35 16.93 27.47
N PRO A 59 25.09 17.03 28.59
CA PRO A 59 25.10 16.02 29.67
C PRO A 59 23.81 15.91 30.51
N LYS A 60 22.77 16.68 30.18
CA LYS A 60 21.48 16.67 30.91
C LYS A 60 20.40 15.82 30.22
N LEU A 61 20.62 15.37 29.00
CA LEU A 61 19.68 14.54 28.25
C LEU A 61 20.06 13.07 28.37
N ASP A 62 19.11 12.25 28.81
CA ASP A 62 19.27 10.81 28.85
C ASP A 62 19.40 10.27 27.42
N SER A 63 20.59 9.75 27.11
CA SER A 63 21.01 9.34 25.76
C SER A 63 20.08 8.31 25.16
N ASP A 64 19.63 7.37 25.99
CA ASP A 64 18.77 6.27 25.58
C ASP A 64 17.36 6.77 25.23
N LEU A 65 16.88 7.78 25.95
CA LEU A 65 15.56 8.38 25.71
C LEU A 65 15.54 9.20 24.40
N LEU A 66 16.62 9.92 24.10
CA LEU A 66 16.74 10.69 22.86
C LEU A 66 16.84 9.78 21.63
N LEU A 67 17.64 8.72 21.72
CA LEU A 67 17.72 7.67 20.70
C LEU A 67 16.36 7.03 20.48
N PHE A 68 15.69 6.63 21.56
CA PHE A 68 14.35 6.05 21.50
C PHE A 68 13.34 6.98 20.80
N LEU A 69 13.31 8.26 21.18
CA LEU A 69 12.39 9.23 20.59
C LEU A 69 12.67 9.48 19.10
N GLY A 70 13.95 9.56 18.72
CA GLY A 70 14.37 9.67 17.32
C GLY A 70 13.89 8.48 16.49
N PHE A 71 14.11 7.26 16.98
CA PHE A 71 13.63 6.04 16.33
C PHE A 71 12.10 5.99 16.26
N LEU A 72 11.40 6.36 17.34
CA LEU A 72 9.94 6.40 17.37
C LEU A 72 9.38 7.39 16.34
N SER A 73 10.01 8.56 16.18
CA SER A 73 9.61 9.55 15.18
C SER A 73 9.78 9.03 13.74
N LEU A 74 10.90 8.35 13.44
CA LEU A 74 11.15 7.74 12.14
C LEU A 74 10.14 6.63 11.84
N LEU A 75 9.78 5.83 12.84
CA LEU A 75 8.74 4.81 12.74
C LEU A 75 7.37 5.36 12.41
N ILE A 76 6.99 6.49 12.99
CA ILE A 76 5.73 7.18 12.67
C ILE A 76 5.74 7.61 11.21
N VAL A 77 6.84 8.20 10.72
CA VAL A 77 6.97 8.61 9.31
C VAL A 77 6.84 7.40 8.38
N ILE A 78 7.52 6.29 8.68
CA ILE A 78 7.41 5.05 7.90
C ILE A 78 5.98 4.53 7.91
N GLY A 79 5.32 4.53 9.07
CA GLY A 79 3.92 4.11 9.20
C GLY A 79 2.97 4.95 8.34
N LEU A 80 3.18 6.27 8.28
CA LEU A 80 2.41 7.17 7.42
C LEU A 80 2.64 6.90 5.94
N ILE A 81 3.89 6.69 5.52
CA ILE A 81 4.23 6.32 4.13
C ILE A 81 3.59 4.98 3.76
N ALA A 82 3.65 3.99 4.65
CA ALA A 82 3.05 2.69 4.43
C ALA A 82 1.51 2.78 4.31
N LEU A 83 0.86 3.63 5.12
CA LEU A 83 -0.57 3.90 5.01
C LEU A 83 -0.92 4.59 3.69
N ALA A 84 -0.15 5.58 3.27
CA ALA A 84 -0.34 6.26 1.98
C ALA A 84 -0.20 5.27 0.81
N ASN A 85 0.79 4.38 0.87
CA ASN A 85 0.97 3.31 -0.12
C ASN A 85 -0.20 2.32 -0.13
N LEU A 86 -0.81 2.02 1.02
CA LEU A 86 -2.01 1.16 1.07
C LEU A 86 -3.21 1.82 0.37
N ILE A 87 -3.39 3.11 0.56
CA ILE A 87 -4.43 3.88 -0.14
C ILE A 87 -4.16 3.86 -1.64
N LYS A 88 -2.92 4.13 -2.08
CA LYS A 88 -2.52 4.07 -3.50
C LYS A 88 -2.76 2.68 -4.09
N GLN A 89 -2.38 1.62 -3.40
CA GLN A 89 -2.61 0.24 -3.84
C GLN A 89 -4.11 -0.07 -4.01
N SER A 90 -4.98 0.43 -3.12
CA SER A 90 -6.43 0.31 -3.26
C SER A 90 -6.94 1.01 -4.52
N TYR A 91 -6.42 2.20 -4.85
CA TYR A 91 -6.74 2.90 -6.08
C TYR A 91 -6.21 2.18 -7.33
N SER A 92 -5.00 1.62 -7.30
CA SER A 92 -4.46 0.83 -8.42
C SER A 92 -5.40 -0.33 -8.77
N TRP A 93 -5.93 -1.03 -7.77
CA TRP A 93 -6.91 -2.10 -7.98
C TRP A 93 -8.22 -1.59 -8.59
N TYR A 94 -8.70 -0.43 -8.15
CA TYR A 94 -9.86 0.22 -8.78
C TYR A 94 -9.60 0.53 -10.26
N PHE A 95 -8.44 1.08 -10.62
CA PHE A 95 -8.09 1.35 -12.02
C PHE A 95 -8.01 0.07 -12.85
N VAL A 96 -7.34 -0.97 -12.35
CA VAL A 96 -7.24 -2.26 -13.05
C VAL A 96 -8.63 -2.84 -13.32
N HIS A 97 -9.52 -2.84 -12.34
CA HIS A 97 -10.88 -3.37 -12.51
C HIS A 97 -11.67 -2.58 -13.56
N ASN A 98 -11.61 -1.24 -13.55
CA ASN A 98 -12.36 -0.44 -14.51
C ASN A 98 -11.77 -0.52 -15.91
N LEU A 99 -10.44 -0.49 -16.05
CA LEU A 99 -9.79 -0.66 -17.36
C LEU A 99 -10.16 -1.99 -18.00
N GLN A 100 -10.21 -3.07 -17.21
CA GLN A 100 -10.70 -4.37 -17.68
C GLN A 100 -12.16 -4.32 -18.14
N ALA A 101 -13.04 -3.64 -17.39
CA ALA A 101 -14.44 -3.50 -17.78
C ALA A 101 -14.60 -2.74 -19.11
N TYR A 102 -13.89 -1.62 -19.28
CA TYR A 102 -13.88 -0.86 -20.52
C TYR A 102 -13.32 -1.66 -21.69
N GLU A 103 -12.24 -2.43 -21.48
CA GLU A 103 -11.65 -3.29 -22.51
C GLU A 103 -12.64 -4.36 -23.00
N VAL A 104 -13.39 -4.98 -22.08
CA VAL A 104 -14.45 -5.93 -22.42
C VAL A 104 -15.58 -5.27 -23.22
N GLU A 105 -15.99 -4.05 -22.86
CA GLU A 105 -17.03 -3.31 -23.60
C GLU A 105 -16.55 -2.89 -24.99
N ILE A 106 -15.31 -2.41 -25.13
CA ILE A 106 -14.71 -2.03 -26.41
C ILE A 106 -14.63 -3.23 -27.36
N ARG A 107 -14.20 -4.41 -26.87
CA ARG A 107 -14.16 -5.64 -27.68
C ARG A 107 -15.54 -6.05 -28.19
N LYS A 108 -16.58 -5.92 -27.35
CA LYS A 108 -17.96 -6.23 -27.73
C LYS A 108 -18.45 -5.33 -28.87
N GLU A 109 -18.15 -4.04 -28.81
CA GLU A 109 -18.54 -3.07 -29.86
C GLU A 109 -17.75 -3.26 -31.16
N LEU A 110 -16.49 -3.69 -31.09
CA LEU A 110 -15.65 -3.97 -32.27
C LEU A 110 -15.96 -5.31 -32.95
N GLY A 111 -16.78 -6.17 -32.33
CA GLY A 111 -17.03 -7.52 -32.83
C GLY A 111 -15.78 -8.40 -32.89
N GLU A 112 -14.73 -8.07 -32.12
CA GLU A 112 -13.52 -8.87 -32.06
C GLU A 112 -13.80 -10.20 -31.36
N VAL A 113 -13.40 -11.30 -32.00
CA VAL A 113 -13.43 -12.64 -31.42
C VAL A 113 -12.53 -12.66 -30.18
N GLU A 114 -12.94 -13.35 -29.11
CA GLU A 114 -12.33 -13.42 -27.76
C GLU A 114 -10.79 -13.63 -27.69
N ASN A 115 -10.10 -13.83 -28.82
CA ASN A 115 -8.67 -14.11 -28.95
C ASN A 115 -7.83 -13.02 -29.67
N SER A 116 -8.33 -11.80 -29.89
CA SER A 116 -7.49 -10.73 -30.45
C SER A 116 -6.39 -10.34 -29.45
N GLN A 117 -5.13 -10.36 -29.89
CA GLN A 117 -3.97 -9.96 -29.06
C GLN A 117 -3.80 -8.43 -28.98
N ILE A 118 -4.70 -7.66 -29.56
CA ILE A 118 -4.60 -6.20 -29.69
C ILE A 118 -4.82 -5.53 -28.33
N PHE A 119 -5.74 -6.09 -27.54
CA PHE A 119 -5.95 -5.75 -26.15
C PHE A 119 -5.42 -6.91 -25.32
N SER A 120 -4.16 -6.87 -24.91
CA SER A 120 -3.52 -8.02 -24.24
C SER A 120 -3.30 -7.79 -22.76
N PHE A 121 -4.32 -7.32 -22.02
CA PHE A 121 -4.34 -7.50 -20.56
C PHE A 121 -4.63 -8.96 -20.18
N ASN A 122 -3.94 -9.90 -20.84
CA ASN A 122 -3.91 -11.35 -20.68
C ASN A 122 -5.20 -11.94 -20.06
N ILE A 123 -6.17 -12.23 -20.94
CA ILE A 123 -7.57 -12.62 -20.69
C ILE A 123 -7.74 -13.90 -19.83
N ASP A 124 -6.69 -14.67 -19.55
CA ASP A 124 -6.79 -15.75 -18.55
C ASP A 124 -7.00 -15.25 -17.11
N LYS A 125 -6.90 -13.92 -16.90
CA LYS A 125 -7.16 -13.20 -15.64
C LYS A 125 -8.62 -12.77 -15.43
N GLU A 126 -9.52 -13.01 -16.39
CA GLU A 126 -10.96 -12.68 -16.27
C GLU A 126 -11.67 -13.46 -15.16
N LYS A 127 -11.04 -14.51 -14.63
CA LYS A 127 -11.60 -15.24 -13.49
C LYS A 127 -11.58 -14.30 -12.27
N PRO A 128 -12.73 -14.00 -11.63
CA PRO A 128 -12.78 -13.18 -10.41
C PRO A 128 -11.91 -13.75 -9.27
N ARG A 129 -11.57 -15.05 -9.36
CA ARG A 129 -10.61 -15.72 -8.49
C ARG A 129 -9.18 -15.17 -8.60
N PHE A 130 -8.70 -14.78 -9.78
CA PHE A 130 -7.36 -14.24 -9.96
C PHE A 130 -7.23 -12.88 -9.28
N VAL A 131 -8.15 -11.95 -9.58
CA VAL A 131 -8.21 -10.63 -8.93
C VAL A 131 -8.31 -10.76 -7.40
N THR A 132 -9.19 -11.63 -6.92
CA THR A 132 -9.35 -11.87 -5.47
C THR A 132 -8.08 -12.49 -4.86
N ALA A 133 -7.41 -13.41 -5.55
CA ALA A 133 -6.18 -14.05 -5.08
C ALA A 133 -5.02 -13.05 -5.04
N SER A 134 -4.86 -12.24 -6.09
CA SER A 134 -3.84 -11.19 -6.14
C SER A 134 -4.08 -10.11 -5.10
N TYR A 135 -5.34 -9.74 -4.83
CA TYR A 135 -5.69 -8.84 -3.73
C TYR A 135 -5.32 -9.45 -2.36
N ARG A 136 -5.68 -10.71 -2.11
CA ARG A 136 -5.32 -11.40 -0.85
C ARG A 136 -3.81 -11.52 -0.67
N LEU A 137 -3.09 -11.84 -1.74
CA LEU A 137 -1.63 -11.95 -1.71
C LEU A 137 -1.01 -10.58 -1.42
N SER A 138 -1.40 -9.56 -2.18
CA SER A 138 -0.95 -8.18 -2.01
C SER A 138 -1.18 -7.66 -0.59
N TYR A 139 -2.39 -7.88 -0.07
CA TYR A 139 -2.76 -7.51 1.29
C TYR A 139 -1.94 -8.28 2.35
N ARG A 140 -1.74 -9.60 2.17
CA ARG A 140 -0.91 -10.40 3.09
C ARG A 140 0.53 -9.92 3.09
N THR A 141 1.13 -9.71 1.92
CA THR A 141 2.52 -9.23 1.79
C THR A 141 2.67 -7.87 2.44
N PHE A 142 1.70 -6.97 2.25
CA PHE A 142 1.66 -5.67 2.91
C PHE A 142 1.60 -5.81 4.43
N VAL A 143 0.67 -6.61 4.96
CA VAL A 143 0.52 -6.82 6.40
C VAL A 143 1.80 -7.40 7.02
N ILE A 144 2.40 -8.39 6.38
CA ILE A 144 3.66 -8.99 6.83
C ILE A 144 4.78 -7.94 6.84
N SER A 145 4.89 -7.15 5.76
CA SER A 145 5.88 -6.07 5.67
C SER A 145 5.67 -5.03 6.76
N LEU A 146 4.43 -4.60 6.99
CA LEU A 146 4.10 -3.60 7.99
C LEU A 146 4.37 -4.10 9.43
N ILE A 147 4.00 -5.35 9.75
CA ILE A 147 4.33 -5.96 11.05
C ILE A 147 5.85 -6.07 11.22
N SER A 148 6.56 -6.48 10.16
CA SER A 148 8.03 -6.60 10.20
C SER A 148 8.69 -5.26 10.52
N VAL A 149 8.26 -4.19 9.85
CA VAL A 149 8.88 -2.87 9.95
C VAL A 149 8.42 -2.09 11.19
N VAL A 150 7.15 -2.17 11.55
CA VAL A 150 6.57 -1.39 12.66
C VAL A 150 6.65 -2.12 14.00
N THR A 151 6.70 -3.45 14.02
CA THR A 151 6.73 -4.22 15.28
C THR A 151 8.09 -4.87 15.52
N LEU A 152 8.62 -5.59 14.54
CA LEU A 152 9.83 -6.42 14.70
C LEU A 152 11.12 -5.60 14.73
N LEU A 153 11.32 -4.70 13.76
CA LEU A 153 12.52 -3.86 13.70
C LEU A 153 12.72 -3.01 14.97
N PRO A 154 11.70 -2.28 15.46
CA PRO A 154 11.86 -1.44 16.65
C PRO A 154 12.04 -2.26 17.91
N PHE A 155 11.39 -3.42 17.99
CA PHE A 155 11.60 -4.36 19.09
C PHE A 155 13.04 -4.83 19.17
N ILE A 156 13.63 -5.24 18.04
CA ILE A 156 15.03 -5.68 17.99
C ILE A 156 15.95 -4.55 18.43
N ILE A 157 15.74 -3.33 17.91
CA ILE A 157 16.54 -2.15 18.26
C ILE A 157 16.41 -1.83 19.76
N LEU A 158 15.19 -1.86 20.29
CA LEU A 158 14.93 -1.61 21.72
C LEU A 158 15.53 -2.67 22.64
N CYS A 159 15.58 -3.93 22.21
CA CYS A 159 16.26 -4.99 22.96
C CYS A 159 17.75 -4.67 23.18
N TYR A 160 18.40 -3.93 22.28
CA TYR A 160 19.80 -3.50 22.46
C TYR A 160 19.95 -2.29 23.40
N SER A 161 18.89 -1.52 23.64
CA SER A 161 18.91 -0.38 24.57
C SER A 161 18.40 -0.80 25.95
N ASN A 162 17.15 -1.22 26.06
CA ASN A 162 16.55 -1.66 27.32
C ASN A 162 15.38 -2.63 27.05
N ILE A 163 15.48 -3.83 27.63
CA ILE A 163 14.47 -4.89 27.50
C ILE A 163 13.08 -4.42 27.96
N PHE A 164 13.00 -3.59 29.00
CA PHE A 164 11.73 -3.08 29.50
C PHE A 164 11.00 -2.24 28.43
N TYR A 165 11.71 -1.32 27.77
CA TYR A 165 11.15 -0.51 26.70
C TYR A 165 10.78 -1.35 25.47
N ALA A 166 11.55 -2.40 25.17
CA ALA A 166 11.24 -3.33 24.09
C ALA A 166 9.91 -4.05 24.32
N VAL A 167 9.71 -4.60 25.53
CA VAL A 167 8.47 -5.32 25.91
C VAL A 167 7.27 -4.38 25.93
N LEU A 168 7.43 -3.18 26.47
CA LEU A 168 6.38 -2.16 26.52
C LEU A 168 5.96 -1.72 25.11
N TYR A 169 6.93 -1.45 24.24
CA TYR A 169 6.69 -1.08 22.85
C TYR A 169 5.93 -2.18 22.08
N VAL A 170 6.39 -3.44 22.17
CA VAL A 170 5.71 -4.56 21.47
C VAL A 170 4.30 -4.76 21.98
N SER A 171 4.08 -4.62 23.28
CA SER A 171 2.74 -4.76 23.86
C SER A 171 1.79 -3.69 23.33
N ILE A 172 2.22 -2.42 23.26
CA ILE A 172 1.43 -1.32 22.69
C ILE A 172 1.25 -1.49 21.17
N SER A 173 2.32 -1.85 20.45
CA SER A 173 2.29 -2.04 18.99
C SER A 173 1.36 -3.19 18.61
N LEU A 174 1.40 -4.32 19.34
CA LEU A 174 0.46 -5.42 19.15
C LEU A 174 -0.97 -4.99 19.48
N LEU A 175 -1.23 -4.33 20.61
CA LEU A 175 -2.58 -3.87 20.93
C LEU A 175 -3.13 -2.90 19.87
N GLY A 176 -2.34 -1.90 19.48
CA GLY A 176 -2.71 -0.94 18.44
C GLY A 176 -2.96 -1.62 17.09
N PHE A 177 -2.06 -2.51 16.69
CA PHE A 177 -2.21 -3.30 15.46
C PHE A 177 -3.45 -4.17 15.53
N THR A 178 -3.69 -4.89 16.63
CA THR A 178 -4.83 -5.80 16.76
C THR A 178 -6.15 -5.02 16.74
N ILE A 179 -6.24 -3.86 17.41
CA ILE A 179 -7.44 -3.02 17.43
C ILE A 179 -7.72 -2.44 16.04
N ILE A 180 -6.73 -1.83 15.39
CA ILE A 180 -6.89 -1.22 14.06
C ILE A 180 -7.18 -2.31 13.01
N TYR A 181 -6.42 -3.41 13.04
CA TYR A 181 -6.57 -4.54 12.12
C TYR A 181 -7.94 -5.20 12.24
N LEU A 182 -8.40 -5.49 13.46
CA LEU A 182 -9.72 -6.10 13.66
C LEU A 182 -10.85 -5.17 13.22
N GLN A 183 -10.73 -3.85 13.42
CA GLN A 183 -11.75 -2.90 12.98
C GLN A 183 -11.82 -2.78 11.46
N VAL A 184 -10.67 -2.63 10.79
CA VAL A 184 -10.61 -2.53 9.32
C VAL A 184 -11.06 -3.85 8.68
N PHE A 185 -10.58 -4.98 9.18
CA PHE A 185 -10.96 -6.30 8.68
C PHE A 185 -12.45 -6.60 8.85
N ARG A 186 -13.04 -6.29 10.03
CA ARG A 186 -14.49 -6.43 10.25
C ARG A 186 -15.30 -5.56 9.30
N LYS A 187 -14.88 -4.30 9.08
CA LYS A 187 -15.57 -3.37 8.19
C LYS A 187 -15.55 -3.84 6.74
N MET A 188 -14.39 -4.31 6.27
CA MET A 188 -14.21 -4.88 4.93
C MET A 188 -15.03 -6.16 4.71
N ILE A 189 -15.04 -7.08 5.68
CA ILE A 189 -15.87 -8.31 5.61
C ILE A 189 -17.35 -7.96 5.54
N LYS A 190 -17.81 -7.01 6.37
CA LYS A 190 -19.23 -6.62 6.42
C LYS A 190 -19.69 -6.02 5.09
N GLN A 191 -18.83 -5.23 4.44
CA GLN A 191 -19.12 -4.61 3.15
C GLN A 191 -19.14 -5.65 2.02
N TYR A 192 -18.22 -6.61 2.03
CA TYR A 192 -18.18 -7.69 1.02
C TYR A 192 -19.32 -8.72 1.21
N SER A 193 -19.75 -8.95 2.45
CA SER A 193 -20.90 -9.82 2.76
C SER A 193 -22.23 -9.19 2.32
N ASN A 194 -22.38 -7.87 2.44
CA ASN A 194 -23.58 -7.17 1.98
C ASN A 194 -23.64 -7.06 0.45
N ASN A 195 -22.51 -6.96 -0.25
CA ASN A 195 -22.46 -6.89 -1.72
C ASN A 195 -22.64 -8.23 -2.44
N LYS A 196 -22.75 -9.36 -1.73
CA LYS A 196 -23.06 -10.68 -2.33
C LYS A 196 -24.56 -10.99 -2.40
N LEU A 197 -25.42 -10.04 -2.04
CA LEU A 197 -26.88 -10.16 -2.06
C LEU A 197 -27.55 -9.39 -3.22
N LEU A 198 -26.77 -8.90 -4.19
CA LEU A 198 -27.22 -8.36 -5.47
C LEU A 198 -26.55 -9.14 -6.60
#